data_AF-A0A7X9IB92-F1
#
_entry.id   AF-A0A7X9IB92-F1
#
_cell.length_a   1.000
_cell.length_b   1.000
_cell.length_c   1.000
_cell.angle_alpha   90.00
_cell.angle_beta   90.00
_cell.angle_gamma   90.00
#
_symmetry.space_group_name_H-M   'P 1'
#
loop_
_entity.id
_entity.type
_entity.pdbx_description
1 polymer ?
#
loop_
_entity_poly.entity_id
_entity_poly.type
_entity_poly.pdbx_seq_one_letter_code
_entity_poly.pdbx_strand_id
1 'polypeptide(L)'
;MVGKLNFLIGKALPGLSLRFDDIRSRFAKGLVRERHLAKAVRVLAEENFKNPEERMAFIETLYGGKKSKFSTGSPAALENEIRGNLLKAGGAAFVEEDESTFLHPLKIRQIIADAGGIPCYPVLLDDSSGNFTEFEGEFPKLAKELGSMQTNLVELIPGRNDIKTLKKFTEFFYDAGSTVTFGTEHNTPEMEPLTVRARGKADLSEDLQEISWKGACVIAAHQYLRAKGETGFVSYDKPDRVQRTRFEELGRKVIEFYLKENYENRTF
;
A
#
# COMPACT_ATOMS: atom_id res chain seq x y z
N MET A 1 10.79 -16.55 8.49
CA MET A 1 9.93 -17.33 7.56
C MET A 1 10.69 -18.36 6.72
N VAL A 2 11.78 -18.02 6.01
CA VAL A 2 12.53 -18.98 5.15
C VAL A 2 12.93 -20.27 5.89
N GLY A 3 13.46 -20.17 7.11
CA GLY A 3 13.80 -21.36 7.91
C GLY A 3 12.61 -22.29 8.17
N LYS A 4 11.42 -21.73 8.52
CA LYS A 4 10.19 -22.52 8.69
C LYS A 4 9.71 -23.14 7.37
N LEU A 5 9.78 -22.41 6.26
CA LEU A 5 9.49 -22.97 4.93
C LEU A 5 10.43 -24.13 4.59
N ASN A 6 11.74 -23.98 4.81
CA ASN A 6 12.72 -25.04 4.54
C ASN A 6 12.49 -26.28 5.41
N PHE A 7 12.03 -26.11 6.65
CA PHE A 7 11.61 -27.23 7.47
C PHE A 7 10.42 -28.00 6.87
N LEU A 8 9.41 -27.29 6.34
CA LEU A 8 8.27 -27.92 5.66
C LEU A 8 8.69 -28.58 4.34
N ILE A 9 9.48 -27.88 3.53
CA ILE A 9 9.98 -28.37 2.24
C ILE A 9 10.84 -29.62 2.44
N GLY A 10 11.75 -29.62 3.41
CA GLY A 10 12.61 -30.79 3.68
C GLY A 10 11.84 -32.02 4.15
N LYS A 11 10.66 -31.85 4.79
CA LYS A 11 9.75 -32.96 5.11
C LYS A 11 9.03 -33.51 3.87
N ALA A 12 8.66 -32.64 2.94
CA ALA A 12 7.97 -33.02 1.71
C ALA A 12 8.93 -33.64 0.68
N LEU A 13 10.13 -33.07 0.52
CA LEU A 13 11.16 -33.54 -0.39
C LEU A 13 12.57 -33.28 0.20
N PRO A 14 13.24 -34.32 0.74
CA PRO A 14 14.59 -34.18 1.28
C PRO A 14 15.58 -33.64 0.25
N GLY A 15 16.44 -32.72 0.67
CA GLY A 15 17.46 -32.09 -0.19
C GLY A 15 17.01 -30.83 -0.91
N LEU A 16 15.71 -30.54 -0.94
CA LEU A 16 15.17 -29.31 -1.52
C LEU A 16 15.13 -28.18 -0.47
N SER A 17 15.51 -26.97 -0.86
CA SER A 17 15.46 -25.81 0.03
C SER A 17 15.43 -24.47 -0.73
N LEU A 18 14.94 -23.44 -0.06
CA LEU A 18 14.99 -22.05 -0.50
C LEU A 18 16.18 -21.34 0.14
N ARG A 19 16.91 -20.54 -0.65
CA ARG A 19 17.95 -19.63 -0.16
C ARG A 19 17.43 -18.20 -0.19
N PHE A 20 17.65 -17.46 0.90
CA PHE A 20 17.18 -16.08 1.01
C PHE A 20 17.79 -15.19 -0.08
N ASP A 21 19.08 -15.34 -0.38
CA ASP A 21 19.77 -14.55 -1.40
C ASP A 21 19.21 -14.80 -2.81
N ASP A 22 18.81 -16.03 -3.12
CA ASP A 22 18.19 -16.37 -4.40
C ASP A 22 16.81 -15.72 -4.51
N ILE A 23 16.01 -15.77 -3.44
CA ILE A 23 14.70 -15.10 -3.39
C ILE A 23 14.89 -13.57 -3.55
N ARG A 24 15.87 -13.02 -2.84
CA ARG A 24 16.17 -11.59 -2.82
C ARG A 24 16.65 -11.06 -4.16
N SER A 25 17.37 -11.85 -4.95
CA SER A 25 17.92 -11.43 -6.24
C SER A 25 16.98 -11.74 -7.40
N ARG A 26 16.31 -12.91 -7.37
CA ARG A 26 15.45 -13.38 -8.47
C ARG A 26 14.05 -12.78 -8.42
N PHE A 27 13.49 -12.60 -7.23
CA PHE A 27 12.06 -12.30 -7.07
C PHE A 27 11.78 -10.97 -6.40
N ALA A 28 12.67 -10.52 -5.51
CA ALA A 28 12.59 -9.20 -4.91
C ALA A 28 13.58 -8.26 -5.60
N LYS A 29 13.26 -6.97 -5.72
CA LYS A 29 14.26 -5.95 -6.06
C LYS A 29 14.96 -5.47 -4.79
N GLY A 30 15.56 -6.41 -4.04
CA GLY A 30 16.21 -6.16 -2.75
C GLY A 30 15.31 -6.30 -1.51
N LEU A 31 14.02 -5.94 -1.57
CA LEU A 31 13.09 -6.03 -0.43
C LEU A 31 12.23 -7.29 -0.48
N VAL A 32 12.60 -8.31 0.31
CA VAL A 32 11.84 -9.57 0.42
C VAL A 32 10.60 -9.36 1.29
N ARG A 33 9.49 -9.98 0.88
CA ARG A 33 8.17 -9.96 1.54
C ARG A 33 7.52 -11.33 1.35
N GLU A 34 6.43 -11.63 2.04
CA GLU A 34 5.79 -12.96 2.01
C GLU A 34 5.36 -13.37 0.59
N ARG A 35 4.94 -12.41 -0.25
CA ARG A 35 4.62 -12.67 -1.67
C ARG A 35 5.80 -13.23 -2.47
N HIS A 36 7.02 -12.77 -2.17
CA HIS A 36 8.22 -13.25 -2.84
C HIS A 36 8.56 -14.68 -2.41
N LEU A 37 8.28 -15.01 -1.14
CA LEU A 37 8.40 -16.38 -0.62
C LEU A 37 7.35 -17.31 -1.26
N ALA A 38 6.11 -16.86 -1.40
CA ALA A 38 5.06 -17.63 -2.06
C ALA A 38 5.40 -17.92 -3.53
N LYS A 39 5.86 -16.90 -4.26
CA LYS A 39 6.41 -17.06 -5.61
C LYS A 39 7.58 -18.03 -5.65
N ALA A 40 8.50 -17.96 -4.70
CA ALA A 40 9.64 -18.86 -4.62
C ALA A 40 9.21 -20.32 -4.42
N VAL A 41 8.21 -20.59 -3.58
CA VAL A 41 7.65 -21.94 -3.40
C VAL A 41 7.02 -22.47 -4.69
N ARG A 42 6.23 -21.65 -5.40
CA ARG A 42 5.64 -22.03 -6.70
C ARG A 42 6.74 -22.36 -7.72
N VAL A 43 7.72 -21.47 -7.88
CA VAL A 43 8.83 -21.65 -8.84
C VAL A 43 9.67 -22.88 -8.47
N LEU A 44 9.90 -23.12 -7.18
CA LEU A 44 10.61 -24.31 -6.71
C LEU A 44 9.89 -25.60 -7.14
N ALA A 45 8.56 -25.65 -7.05
CA ALA A 45 7.77 -26.78 -7.55
C ALA A 45 7.92 -26.92 -9.08
N GLU A 46 7.83 -25.82 -9.83
CA GLU A 46 7.95 -25.83 -11.29
C GLU A 46 9.32 -26.29 -11.79
N GLU A 47 10.39 -25.92 -11.09
CA GLU A 47 11.76 -26.27 -11.43
C GLU A 47 12.10 -27.74 -11.12
N ASN A 48 11.41 -28.36 -10.16
CA ASN A 48 11.71 -29.72 -9.71
C ASN A 48 10.73 -30.79 -10.22
N PHE A 49 9.56 -30.39 -10.71
CA PHE A 49 8.55 -31.31 -11.23
C PHE A 49 8.12 -30.90 -12.64
N LYS A 50 8.18 -31.84 -13.59
CA LYS A 50 7.69 -31.61 -14.95
C LYS A 50 6.18 -31.68 -15.03
N ASN A 51 5.58 -32.57 -14.23
CA ASN A 51 4.14 -32.80 -14.22
C ASN A 51 3.41 -31.75 -13.35
N PRO A 52 2.39 -31.02 -13.87
CA PRO A 52 1.47 -30.21 -13.08
C PRO A 52 0.88 -30.90 -11.84
N GLU A 53 0.49 -32.17 -11.91
CA GLU A 53 -0.08 -32.89 -10.77
C GLU A 53 0.94 -33.08 -9.64
N GLU A 54 2.20 -33.36 -9.98
CA GLU A 54 3.29 -33.49 -9.00
C GLU A 54 3.60 -32.14 -8.33
N ARG A 55 3.59 -31.04 -9.11
CA ARG A 55 3.73 -29.67 -8.57
C ARG A 55 2.66 -29.37 -7.54
N MET A 56 1.41 -29.70 -7.85
CA MET A 56 0.29 -29.48 -6.93
C MET A 56 0.38 -30.39 -5.72
N ALA A 57 0.71 -31.68 -5.89
CA ALA A 57 0.88 -32.61 -4.77
C ALA A 57 1.96 -32.13 -3.79
N PHE A 58 3.08 -31.59 -4.29
CA PHE A 58 4.11 -30.97 -3.46
C PHE A 58 3.56 -29.77 -2.68
N ILE A 59 2.88 -28.83 -3.33
CA ILE A 59 2.32 -27.64 -2.68
C ILE A 59 1.27 -28.03 -1.62
N GLU A 60 0.37 -28.95 -1.94
CA GLU A 60 -0.66 -29.45 -1.01
C GLU A 60 -0.05 -30.16 0.19
N THR A 61 1.08 -30.85 0.00
CA THR A 61 1.85 -31.44 1.11
C THR A 61 2.36 -30.36 2.06
N LEU A 62 2.85 -29.22 1.55
CA LEU A 62 3.24 -28.09 2.39
C LEU A 62 2.06 -27.52 3.18
N TYR A 63 0.85 -27.57 2.62
CA TYR A 63 -0.37 -27.16 3.31
C TYR A 63 -0.87 -28.16 4.37
N GLY A 64 -0.12 -29.24 4.64
CA GLY A 64 -0.55 -30.31 5.55
C GLY A 64 -1.61 -31.22 4.92
N GLY A 65 -1.60 -31.40 3.60
CA GLY A 65 -2.52 -32.27 2.86
C GLY A 65 -3.81 -31.60 2.41
N LYS A 66 -4.01 -30.31 2.73
CA LYS A 66 -5.15 -29.54 2.23
C LYS A 66 -5.05 -29.38 0.72
N LYS A 67 -6.15 -29.68 0.02
CA LYS A 67 -6.26 -29.48 -1.43
C LYS A 67 -6.23 -28.01 -1.84
N SER A 68 -5.53 -27.72 -2.92
CA SER A 68 -5.51 -26.38 -3.50
C SER A 68 -6.80 -26.09 -4.27
N LYS A 69 -7.25 -24.84 -4.24
CA LYS A 69 -8.39 -24.36 -5.03
C LYS A 69 -7.99 -23.88 -6.43
N PHE A 70 -6.70 -23.70 -6.67
CA PHE A 70 -6.17 -23.13 -7.91
C PHE A 70 -5.18 -24.09 -8.57
N SER A 71 -5.05 -24.01 -9.89
CA SER A 71 -4.09 -24.81 -10.64
C SER A 71 -2.84 -24.00 -10.98
N THR A 72 -1.84 -24.68 -11.55
CA THR A 72 -0.62 -24.06 -12.09
C THR A 72 -0.88 -23.05 -13.21
N GLY A 73 -2.06 -23.08 -13.85
CA GLY A 73 -2.48 -22.13 -14.88
C GLY A 73 -2.81 -20.72 -14.36
N SER A 74 -2.89 -20.54 -13.04
CA SER A 74 -3.21 -19.26 -12.41
C SER A 74 -2.14 -18.85 -11.38
N PRO A 75 -0.92 -18.45 -11.81
CA PRO A 75 0.21 -18.22 -10.92
C PRO A 75 -0.08 -17.23 -9.78
N ALA A 76 -0.74 -16.10 -10.08
CA ALA A 76 -1.05 -15.09 -9.06
C ALA A 76 -2.05 -15.60 -8.00
N ALA A 77 -3.08 -16.34 -8.42
CA ALA A 77 -4.05 -16.93 -7.51
C ALA A 77 -3.42 -18.01 -6.61
N LEU A 78 -2.57 -18.85 -7.21
CA LEU A 78 -1.82 -19.88 -6.48
C LEU A 78 -0.81 -19.25 -5.49
N GLU A 79 -0.07 -18.22 -5.89
CA GLU A 79 0.85 -17.49 -5.00
C GLU A 79 0.10 -16.83 -3.82
N ASN A 80 -1.09 -16.26 -4.06
CA ASN A 80 -1.93 -15.72 -3.00
C ASN A 80 -2.43 -16.82 -2.05
N GLU A 81 -2.79 -17.99 -2.57
CA GLU A 81 -3.19 -19.13 -1.76
C GLU A 81 -2.02 -19.68 -0.91
N ILE A 82 -0.83 -19.84 -1.50
CA ILE A 82 0.40 -20.25 -0.79
C ILE A 82 0.66 -19.28 0.37
N ARG A 83 0.58 -17.97 0.10
CA ARG A 83 0.76 -16.94 1.12
C ARG A 83 -0.27 -17.06 2.24
N GLY A 84 -1.54 -17.25 1.89
CA GLY A 84 -2.63 -17.39 2.87
C GLY A 84 -2.52 -18.64 3.74
N ASN A 85 -2.19 -19.80 3.15
CA ASN A 85 -2.11 -21.07 3.88
C ASN A 85 -0.82 -21.20 4.72
N LEU A 86 0.32 -20.66 4.26
CA LEU A 86 1.62 -20.89 4.89
C LEU A 86 2.17 -19.70 5.66
N LEU A 87 1.96 -18.48 5.18
CA LEU A 87 2.76 -17.31 5.57
C LEU A 87 1.97 -16.23 6.31
N LYS A 88 0.66 -16.37 6.47
CA LYS A 88 -0.19 -15.49 7.28
C LYS A 88 -0.50 -16.11 8.64
N ALA A 89 -1.04 -15.31 9.56
CA ALA A 89 -1.37 -15.75 10.91
C ALA A 89 -2.13 -17.08 10.91
N GLY A 90 -1.68 -18.04 11.72
CA GLY A 90 -2.17 -19.42 11.73
C GLY A 90 -1.50 -20.38 10.73
N GLY A 91 -0.72 -19.88 9.78
CA GLY A 91 0.03 -20.68 8.82
C GLY A 91 1.30 -21.32 9.40
N ALA A 92 1.66 -22.51 8.93
CA ALA A 92 2.77 -23.29 9.48
C ALA A 92 4.16 -22.62 9.37
N ALA A 93 4.33 -21.70 8.42
CA ALA A 93 5.57 -20.94 8.23
C ALA A 93 5.45 -19.45 8.64
N PHE A 94 4.34 -19.07 9.29
CA PHE A 94 4.15 -17.74 9.84
C PHE A 94 5.17 -17.45 10.94
N VAL A 95 5.64 -16.21 10.96
CA VAL A 95 6.49 -15.67 12.02
C VAL A 95 5.83 -14.36 12.40
N GLU A 96 5.49 -14.24 13.68
CA GLU A 96 4.91 -13.03 14.24
C GLU A 96 5.92 -11.89 14.15
N GLU A 97 5.43 -10.69 13.87
CA GLU A 97 6.26 -9.50 13.83
C GLU A 97 6.54 -9.04 15.27
N ASP A 98 7.78 -8.68 15.54
CA ASP A 98 8.15 -8.12 16.83
C ASP A 98 7.86 -6.62 16.80
N GLU A 99 6.87 -6.18 17.59
CA GLU A 99 6.47 -4.77 17.63
C GLU A 99 7.64 -3.83 17.97
N SER A 100 8.62 -4.31 18.74
CA SER A 100 9.82 -3.54 19.11
C SER A 100 10.75 -3.25 17.92
N THR A 101 10.55 -3.93 16.78
CA THR A 101 11.32 -3.71 15.56
C THR A 101 10.79 -2.56 14.71
N PHE A 102 9.56 -2.08 14.97
CA PHE A 102 9.02 -0.93 14.26
C PHE A 102 9.53 0.38 14.85
N LEU A 103 9.80 1.34 13.98
CA LEU A 103 10.15 2.68 14.39
C LEU A 103 8.94 3.39 14.99
N HIS A 104 9.16 4.12 16.08
CA HIS A 104 8.14 4.98 16.66
C HIS A 104 7.62 5.99 15.61
N PRO A 105 6.30 6.27 15.51
CA PRO A 105 5.72 7.14 14.49
C PRO A 105 6.40 8.51 14.36
N LEU A 106 6.72 9.16 15.48
CA LEU A 106 7.45 10.44 15.49
C LEU A 106 8.84 10.37 14.82
N LYS A 107 9.53 9.22 14.95
CA LYS A 107 10.82 9.01 14.30
C LYS A 107 10.67 8.79 12.79
N ILE A 108 9.63 8.06 12.37
CA ILE A 108 9.29 7.89 10.95
C ILE A 108 8.97 9.25 10.32
N ARG A 109 8.12 10.04 10.99
CA ARG A 109 7.77 11.41 10.60
C ARG A 109 9.03 12.26 10.41
N GLN A 110 9.96 12.21 11.36
CA GLN A 110 11.19 12.99 11.30
C GLN A 110 12.06 12.59 10.10
N ILE A 111 12.24 11.29 9.86
CA ILE A 111 12.98 10.79 8.70
C ILE A 111 12.37 11.29 7.38
N ILE A 112 11.04 11.23 7.25
CA ILE A 112 10.34 11.70 6.04
C ILE A 112 10.55 13.21 5.85
N ALA A 113 10.39 14.01 6.92
CA ALA A 113 10.55 15.45 6.87
C ALA A 113 11.99 15.87 6.55
N ASP A 114 12.99 15.22 7.15
CA ASP A 114 14.41 15.49 6.92
C ASP A 114 14.85 15.12 5.50
N ALA A 115 14.26 14.06 4.94
CA ALA A 115 14.40 13.71 3.52
C ALA A 115 13.67 14.69 2.57
N GLY A 116 12.98 15.70 3.12
CA GLY A 116 12.25 16.70 2.36
C GLY A 116 10.91 16.21 1.81
N GLY A 117 10.32 15.16 2.39
CA GLY A 117 8.98 14.68 2.07
C GLY A 117 7.90 15.25 3.00
N ILE A 118 6.64 14.88 2.72
CA ILE A 118 5.50 15.20 3.59
C ILE A 118 5.13 13.92 4.36
N PRO A 119 5.20 13.92 5.70
CA PRO A 119 4.63 12.84 6.51
C PRO A 119 3.14 12.65 6.17
N CYS A 120 2.75 11.42 5.94
CA CYS A 120 1.40 11.04 5.51
C CYS A 120 0.94 9.84 6.32
N TYR A 121 -0.29 9.89 6.82
CA TYR A 121 -0.93 8.74 7.44
C TYR A 121 -1.79 8.00 6.41
N PRO A 122 -1.48 6.72 6.09
CA PRO A 122 -2.33 5.90 5.23
C PRO A 122 -3.57 5.43 6.01
N VAL A 123 -4.75 5.62 5.45
CA VAL A 123 -6.03 5.31 6.08
C VAL A 123 -6.63 4.05 5.45
N LEU A 124 -7.00 3.07 6.27
CA LEU A 124 -7.71 1.87 5.79
C LEU A 124 -9.23 2.10 5.71
N LEU A 125 -9.78 2.85 6.67
CA LEU A 125 -11.18 3.21 6.83
C LEU A 125 -12.09 2.00 7.09
N ASP A 126 -12.93 1.60 6.14
CA ASP A 126 -13.92 0.52 6.31
C ASP A 126 -13.64 -0.72 5.45
N ASP A 127 -13.81 -1.91 6.05
CA ASP A 127 -13.75 -3.21 5.37
C ASP A 127 -15.05 -3.55 4.63
N SER A 128 -15.09 -4.69 3.91
CA SER A 128 -16.27 -5.10 3.11
C SER A 128 -17.51 -5.40 3.94
N SER A 129 -17.38 -5.54 5.25
CA SER A 129 -18.45 -5.72 6.22
C SER A 129 -18.85 -4.41 6.90
N GLY A 130 -18.22 -3.28 6.53
CA GLY A 130 -18.47 -1.96 7.10
C GLY A 130 -17.79 -1.72 8.44
N ASN A 131 -16.85 -2.58 8.84
CA ASN A 131 -16.11 -2.40 10.09
C ASN A 131 -14.92 -1.46 9.90
N PHE A 132 -14.63 -0.68 10.94
CA PHE A 132 -13.45 0.16 11.01
C PHE A 132 -12.37 -0.51 11.84
N THR A 133 -11.12 -0.06 11.69
CA THR A 133 -10.09 -0.37 12.68
C THR A 133 -10.40 0.32 14.02
N GLU A 134 -9.88 -0.24 15.11
CA GLU A 134 -10.04 0.35 16.45
C GLU A 134 -9.46 1.78 16.52
N PHE A 135 -8.49 2.09 15.68
CA PHE A 135 -7.84 3.39 15.62
C PHE A 135 -8.62 4.43 14.80
N GLU A 136 -9.32 4.01 13.75
CA GLU A 136 -9.94 4.91 12.76
C GLU A 136 -11.45 5.10 12.92
N GLY A 137 -12.11 4.33 13.79
CA GLY A 137 -13.58 4.35 13.95
C GLY A 137 -14.15 5.66 14.52
N GLU A 138 -13.35 6.47 15.22
CA GLU A 138 -13.79 7.74 15.82
C GLU A 138 -13.01 8.92 15.23
N PHE A 139 -13.58 9.61 14.24
CA PHE A 139 -12.85 10.63 13.47
C PHE A 139 -12.28 11.79 14.32
N PRO A 140 -12.99 12.34 15.33
CA PRO A 140 -12.42 13.37 16.20
C PRO A 140 -11.24 12.88 17.03
N LYS A 141 -11.29 11.61 17.48
CA LYS A 141 -10.19 10.98 18.22
C LYS A 141 -9.00 10.76 17.29
N LEU A 142 -9.24 10.22 16.09
CA LEU A 142 -8.21 10.05 15.07
C LEU A 142 -7.56 11.39 14.72
N ALA A 143 -8.32 12.47 14.52
CA ALA A 143 -7.77 13.79 14.24
C ALA A 143 -6.83 14.30 15.34
N LYS A 144 -7.15 14.04 16.61
CA LYS A 144 -6.28 14.37 17.74
C LYS A 144 -4.98 13.54 17.72
N GLU A 145 -5.07 12.25 17.41
CA GLU A 145 -3.91 11.38 17.31
C GLU A 145 -3.01 11.75 16.12
N LEU A 146 -3.57 12.06 14.96
CA LEU A 146 -2.80 12.54 13.81
C LEU A 146 -2.10 13.88 14.10
N GLY A 147 -2.77 14.77 14.84
CA GLY A 147 -2.16 16.00 15.36
C GLY A 147 -0.99 15.73 16.31
N SER A 148 -1.10 14.75 17.21
CA SER A 148 0.01 14.37 18.10
C SER A 148 1.21 13.80 17.33
N MET A 149 0.95 13.14 16.19
CA MET A 149 1.96 12.67 15.24
C MET A 149 2.48 13.77 14.29
N GLN A 150 1.91 14.97 14.36
CA GLN A 150 2.20 16.11 13.46
C GLN A 150 2.11 15.72 11.98
N THR A 151 1.02 15.04 11.61
CA THR A 151 0.69 14.71 10.22
C THR A 151 -0.67 15.32 9.88
N ASN A 152 -0.65 16.27 8.94
CA ASN A 152 -1.85 16.92 8.44
C ASN A 152 -2.25 16.38 7.05
N LEU A 153 -1.57 15.36 6.55
CA LEU A 153 -1.87 14.71 5.28
C LEU A 153 -2.33 13.27 5.54
N VAL A 154 -3.47 12.92 4.95
CA VAL A 154 -4.00 11.55 4.94
C VAL A 154 -4.15 11.05 3.51
N GLU A 155 -3.84 9.78 3.30
CA GLU A 155 -4.04 9.09 2.03
C GLU A 155 -5.04 7.95 2.20
N LEU A 156 -6.16 8.01 1.51
CA LEU A 156 -7.16 6.93 1.49
C LEU A 156 -6.93 6.04 0.27
N ILE A 157 -7.50 4.84 0.35
CA ILE A 157 -7.49 3.84 -0.72
C ILE A 157 -8.95 3.57 -1.12
N PRO A 158 -9.59 4.44 -1.92
CA PRO A 158 -11.01 4.35 -2.20
C PRO A 158 -11.51 2.97 -2.64
N GLY A 159 -10.69 2.22 -3.39
CA GLY A 159 -11.05 0.87 -3.87
C GLY A 159 -11.41 -0.11 -2.74
N ARG A 160 -10.96 0.17 -1.51
CA ARG A 160 -11.30 -0.59 -0.31
C ARG A 160 -12.60 -0.14 0.34
N ASN A 161 -13.07 1.08 0.11
CA ASN A 161 -14.03 1.76 0.97
C ASN A 161 -15.42 1.91 0.34
N ASP A 162 -16.46 1.91 1.17
CA ASP A 162 -17.79 2.32 0.74
C ASP A 162 -17.79 3.81 0.38
N ILE A 163 -18.50 4.17 -0.69
CA ILE A 163 -18.51 5.55 -1.20
C ILE A 163 -19.07 6.56 -0.19
N LYS A 164 -20.07 6.18 0.62
CA LYS A 164 -20.67 7.08 1.61
C LYS A 164 -19.73 7.27 2.79
N THR A 165 -19.09 6.19 3.24
CA THR A 165 -18.09 6.25 4.31
C THR A 165 -16.87 7.08 3.88
N LEU A 166 -16.38 6.85 2.67
CA LEU A 166 -15.30 7.61 2.06
C LEU A 166 -15.63 9.11 2.02
N LYS A 167 -16.83 9.48 1.55
CA LYS A 167 -17.30 10.87 1.51
C LYS A 167 -17.30 11.50 2.89
N LYS A 168 -17.95 10.86 3.87
CA LYS A 168 -18.04 11.37 5.24
C LYS A 168 -16.66 11.58 5.88
N PHE A 169 -15.73 10.66 5.70
CA PHE A 169 -14.36 10.80 6.21
C PHE A 169 -13.64 11.96 5.53
N THR A 170 -13.69 11.99 4.19
CA THR A 170 -13.00 13.00 3.38
C THR A 170 -13.45 14.40 3.76
N GLU A 171 -14.76 14.64 3.83
CA GLU A 171 -15.33 15.93 4.23
C GLU A 171 -14.91 16.31 5.64
N PHE A 172 -14.99 15.40 6.61
CA PHE A 172 -14.59 15.69 8.00
C PHE A 172 -13.13 16.15 8.10
N PHE A 173 -12.19 15.42 7.50
CA PHE A 173 -10.76 15.74 7.59
C PHE A 173 -10.37 16.95 6.75
N TYR A 174 -10.95 17.08 5.57
CA TYR A 174 -10.74 18.25 4.72
C TYR A 174 -11.32 19.51 5.38
N ASP A 175 -12.53 19.46 5.93
CA ASP A 175 -13.05 20.59 6.70
C ASP A 175 -12.21 20.85 7.94
N ALA A 176 -11.65 19.85 8.63
CA ALA A 176 -10.72 20.11 9.74
C ALA A 176 -9.43 20.83 9.32
N GLY A 177 -9.15 20.95 8.02
CA GLY A 177 -7.97 21.63 7.45
C GLY A 177 -6.88 20.69 6.96
N SER A 178 -7.10 19.37 7.04
CA SER A 178 -6.13 18.37 6.57
C SER A 178 -6.06 18.38 5.04
N THR A 179 -4.93 17.92 4.51
CA THR A 179 -4.80 17.55 3.10
C THR A 179 -5.25 16.10 2.94
N VAL A 180 -6.17 15.84 2.01
CA VAL A 180 -6.67 14.50 1.72
C VAL A 180 -6.23 14.10 0.32
N THR A 181 -5.71 12.90 0.17
CA THR A 181 -5.24 12.33 -1.10
C THR A 181 -5.82 10.93 -1.28
N PHE A 182 -5.91 10.48 -2.54
CA PHE A 182 -6.38 9.13 -2.86
C PHE A 182 -5.33 8.38 -3.67
N GLY A 183 -5.05 7.15 -3.25
CA GLY A 183 -4.20 6.20 -3.94
C GLY A 183 -4.97 4.94 -4.34
N THR A 184 -4.47 4.22 -5.33
CA THR A 184 -5.03 2.91 -5.72
C THR A 184 -4.45 1.74 -4.92
N GLU A 185 -3.38 1.97 -4.14
CA GLU A 185 -2.58 0.92 -3.48
C GLU A 185 -2.16 -0.20 -4.45
N HIS A 186 -1.97 0.14 -5.74
CA HIS A 186 -1.72 -0.86 -6.76
C HIS A 186 -0.42 -1.62 -6.48
N ASN A 187 -0.58 -2.87 -6.04
CA ASN A 187 0.52 -3.67 -5.53
C ASN A 187 0.45 -5.14 -5.99
N THR A 188 -0.46 -5.47 -6.90
CA THR A 188 -0.61 -6.83 -7.44
C THR A 188 -0.08 -6.89 -8.88
N PRO A 189 0.23 -8.09 -9.41
CA PRO A 189 0.55 -8.25 -10.83
C PRO A 189 -0.66 -8.10 -11.78
N GLU A 190 -1.85 -7.86 -11.24
CA GLU A 190 -3.07 -7.77 -12.05
C GLU A 190 -3.08 -6.45 -12.83
N MET A 191 -3.60 -6.43 -14.06
CA MET A 191 -3.63 -5.22 -14.90
C MET A 191 -4.86 -4.35 -14.58
N GLU A 192 -4.95 -3.87 -13.34
CA GLU A 192 -6.05 -3.02 -12.91
C GLU A 192 -5.88 -1.56 -13.40
N PRO A 193 -6.98 -0.85 -13.74
CA PRO A 193 -6.91 0.56 -14.09
C PRO A 193 -6.36 1.41 -12.94
N LEU A 194 -5.54 2.42 -13.28
CA LEU A 194 -5.04 3.41 -12.30
C LEU A 194 -6.07 4.48 -11.93
N THR A 195 -7.25 4.48 -12.57
CA THR A 195 -8.34 5.37 -12.20
C THR A 195 -8.83 5.04 -10.79
N VAL A 196 -8.77 6.03 -9.90
CA VAL A 196 -9.26 5.89 -8.53
C VAL A 196 -10.78 5.74 -8.54
N ARG A 197 -11.27 4.64 -7.96
CA ARG A 197 -12.69 4.34 -7.79
C ARG A 197 -12.94 3.81 -6.39
N ALA A 198 -14.14 4.02 -5.86
CA ALA A 198 -14.55 3.41 -4.61
C ALA A 198 -14.81 1.90 -4.78
N ARG A 199 -14.99 1.19 -3.67
CA ARG A 199 -15.31 -0.25 -3.68
C ARG A 199 -16.50 -0.56 -4.59
N GLY A 200 -16.44 -1.70 -5.27
CA GLY A 200 -17.45 -2.08 -6.27
C GLY A 200 -17.33 -1.30 -7.58
N LYS A 201 -16.18 -0.65 -7.84
CA LYS A 201 -15.92 0.18 -9.02
C LYS A 201 -16.84 1.40 -9.13
N ALA A 202 -17.34 1.89 -8.00
CA ALA A 202 -18.16 3.09 -7.97
C ALA A 202 -17.32 4.33 -8.29
N ASP A 203 -17.82 5.19 -9.16
CA ASP A 203 -17.16 6.45 -9.49
C ASP A 203 -17.21 7.42 -8.30
N LEU A 204 -16.17 8.24 -8.17
CA LEU A 204 -16.11 9.29 -7.14
C LEU A 204 -17.05 10.44 -7.51
N SER A 205 -17.71 11.04 -6.51
CA SER A 205 -18.47 12.28 -6.72
C SER A 205 -17.55 13.45 -7.09
N GLU A 206 -18.11 14.50 -7.69
CA GLU A 206 -17.35 15.72 -8.05
C GLU A 206 -16.60 16.30 -6.85
N ASP A 207 -17.24 16.42 -5.68
CA ASP A 207 -16.59 16.90 -4.45
C ASP A 207 -15.34 16.07 -4.07
N LEU A 208 -15.42 14.74 -4.21
CA LEU A 208 -14.32 13.83 -3.89
C LEU A 208 -13.18 13.97 -4.90
N GLN A 209 -13.52 14.09 -6.19
CA GLN A 209 -12.53 14.36 -7.23
C GLN A 209 -11.84 15.70 -7.02
N GLU A 210 -12.58 16.74 -6.65
CA GLU A 210 -12.04 18.06 -6.37
C GLU A 210 -11.09 18.03 -5.16
N ILE A 211 -11.48 17.39 -4.06
CA ILE A 211 -10.62 17.26 -2.87
C ILE A 211 -9.36 16.45 -3.21
N SER A 212 -9.50 15.35 -3.96
CA SER A 212 -8.35 14.56 -4.42
C SER A 212 -7.39 15.39 -5.28
N TRP A 213 -7.92 16.22 -6.18
CA TRP A 213 -7.14 17.10 -7.03
C TRP A 213 -6.40 18.17 -6.20
N LYS A 214 -7.07 18.78 -5.23
CA LYS A 214 -6.45 19.73 -4.29
C LYS A 214 -5.34 19.08 -3.47
N GLY A 215 -5.53 17.84 -3.04
CA GLY A 215 -4.47 17.04 -2.41
C GLY A 215 -3.23 16.87 -3.30
N ALA A 216 -3.42 16.53 -4.57
CA ALA A 216 -2.34 16.44 -5.54
C ALA A 216 -1.64 17.80 -5.78
N CYS A 217 -2.40 18.90 -5.78
CA CYS A 217 -1.85 20.24 -5.87
C CYS A 217 -0.91 20.55 -4.69
N VAL A 218 -1.31 20.23 -3.44
CA VAL A 218 -0.45 20.44 -2.27
C VAL A 218 0.89 19.70 -2.42
N ILE A 219 0.86 18.45 -2.90
CA ILE A 219 2.07 17.67 -3.17
C ILE A 219 2.93 18.35 -4.24
N ALA A 220 2.33 18.78 -5.36
CA ALA A 220 3.05 19.45 -6.44
C ALA A 220 3.71 20.77 -6.00
N ALA A 221 2.99 21.59 -5.22
CA ALA A 221 3.53 22.82 -4.65
C ALA A 221 4.70 22.54 -3.69
N HIS A 222 4.57 21.53 -2.84
CA HIS A 222 5.65 21.11 -1.95
C HIS A 222 6.89 20.71 -2.77
N GLN A 223 6.76 19.82 -3.75
CA GLN A 223 7.87 19.38 -4.59
C GLN A 223 8.54 20.55 -5.34
N TYR A 224 7.73 21.46 -5.89
CA TYR A 224 8.22 22.66 -6.58
C TYR A 224 9.06 23.57 -5.67
N LEU A 225 8.61 23.83 -4.44
CA LEU A 225 9.36 24.66 -3.49
C LEU A 225 10.63 23.95 -3.00
N ARG A 226 10.56 22.65 -2.69
CA ARG A 226 11.72 21.86 -2.26
C ARG A 226 12.81 21.82 -3.34
N ALA A 227 12.44 21.69 -4.62
CA ALA A 227 13.38 21.73 -5.73
C ALA A 227 14.13 23.06 -5.86
N LYS A 228 13.60 24.15 -5.28
CA LYS A 228 14.21 25.49 -5.25
C LYS A 228 14.97 25.79 -3.96
N GLY A 229 15.09 24.81 -3.06
CA GLY A 229 15.68 25.01 -1.74
C GLY A 229 14.78 25.78 -0.76
N GLU A 230 13.50 25.99 -1.10
CA GLU A 230 12.52 26.66 -0.25
C GLU A 230 11.84 25.67 0.71
N THR A 231 11.13 26.22 1.70
CA THR A 231 10.28 25.43 2.60
C THR A 231 9.04 24.96 1.85
N GLY A 232 8.83 23.65 1.80
CA GLY A 232 7.60 23.04 1.24
C GLY A 232 6.43 23.06 2.24
N PHE A 233 5.42 22.24 1.98
CA PHE A 233 4.29 22.05 2.91
C PHE A 233 4.79 21.48 4.25
N VAL A 234 4.32 22.04 5.37
CA VAL A 234 4.74 21.65 6.73
C VAL A 234 3.52 21.21 7.51
N SER A 235 3.57 20.01 8.09
CA SER A 235 2.54 19.55 9.02
C SER A 235 2.78 20.11 10.42
N TYR A 236 1.69 20.51 11.09
CA TYR A 236 1.66 21.03 12.45
C TYR A 236 0.92 20.05 13.37
N ASP A 237 0.84 20.38 14.66
CA ASP A 237 0.01 19.65 15.63
C ASP A 237 -1.50 19.80 15.36
N LYS A 238 -1.90 20.84 14.61
CA LYS A 238 -3.25 21.05 14.12
C LYS A 238 -3.25 21.41 12.63
N PRO A 239 -4.23 20.97 11.84
CA PRO A 239 -4.31 21.36 10.45
C PRO A 239 -4.51 22.88 10.25
N ASP A 240 -3.79 23.45 9.28
CA ASP A 240 -3.84 24.87 8.93
C ASP A 240 -4.50 25.04 7.54
N ARG A 241 -5.76 25.49 7.55
CA ARG A 241 -6.53 25.74 6.32
C ARG A 241 -5.90 26.81 5.44
N VAL A 242 -5.30 27.86 6.03
CA VAL A 242 -4.73 28.98 5.27
C VAL A 242 -3.49 28.50 4.52
N GLN A 243 -2.61 27.76 5.20
CA GLN A 243 -1.47 27.14 4.55
C GLN A 243 -1.93 26.15 3.46
N ARG A 244 -2.89 25.27 3.76
CA ARG A 244 -3.38 24.30 2.78
C ARG A 244 -3.89 24.99 1.52
N THR A 245 -4.78 25.97 1.62
CA THR A 245 -5.33 26.70 0.46
C THR A 245 -4.23 27.39 -0.35
N ARG A 246 -3.23 28.00 0.30
CA ARG A 246 -2.08 28.58 -0.41
C ARG A 246 -1.32 27.53 -1.24
N PHE A 247 -1.12 26.33 -0.69
CA PHE A 247 -0.45 25.23 -1.38
C PHE A 247 -1.32 24.62 -2.49
N GLU A 248 -2.63 24.52 -2.29
CA GLU A 248 -3.59 24.12 -3.34
C GLU A 248 -3.51 25.07 -4.54
N GLU A 249 -3.53 26.38 -4.30
CA GLU A 249 -3.46 27.40 -5.35
C GLU A 249 -2.12 27.40 -6.10
N LEU A 250 -1.00 27.34 -5.37
CA LEU A 250 0.33 27.25 -5.98
C LEU A 250 0.46 25.96 -6.79
N GLY A 251 0.02 24.84 -6.22
CA GLY A 251 0.11 23.51 -6.83
C GLY A 251 -0.65 23.42 -8.13
N ARG A 252 -1.87 23.98 -8.14
CA ARG A 252 -2.68 24.09 -9.36
C ARG A 252 -1.90 24.83 -10.47
N LYS A 253 -1.30 25.98 -10.16
CA LYS A 253 -0.50 26.76 -11.12
C LYS A 253 0.72 25.98 -11.60
N VAL A 254 1.40 25.25 -10.72
CA VAL A 254 2.55 24.40 -11.06
C VAL A 254 2.13 23.30 -12.04
N ILE A 255 1.06 22.56 -11.74
CA ILE A 255 0.60 21.47 -12.61
C ILE A 255 0.12 22.02 -13.95
N GLU A 256 -0.70 23.08 -13.95
CA GLU A 256 -1.19 23.71 -15.18
C GLU A 256 -0.04 24.23 -16.07
N PHE A 257 0.99 24.83 -15.47
CA PHE A 257 2.18 25.29 -16.20
C PHE A 257 2.86 24.12 -16.93
N TYR A 258 3.20 23.04 -16.20
CA TYR A 258 3.89 21.91 -16.81
C TYR A 258 3.02 21.12 -17.78
N LEU A 259 1.70 21.05 -17.58
CA LEU A 259 0.81 20.44 -18.57
C LEU A 259 0.79 21.28 -19.86
N LYS A 260 0.60 22.59 -19.78
CA LYS A 260 0.60 23.47 -20.96
C LYS A 260 1.92 23.41 -21.72
N GLU A 261 3.04 23.55 -21.03
CA GLU A 261 4.38 23.43 -21.63
C GLU A 261 4.58 22.08 -22.33
N ASN A 262 4.09 20.97 -21.75
CA ASN A 262 4.20 19.66 -22.37
C ASN A 262 3.24 19.45 -23.57
N TYR A 263 2.11 20.14 -23.61
CA TYR A 263 1.19 20.11 -24.76
C TYR A 263 1.68 21.01 -25.91
N GLU A 264 2.25 22.17 -25.60
CA GLU A 264 2.75 23.13 -26.60
C GLU A 264 4.09 22.68 -27.21
N ASN A 265 4.94 21.98 -26.45
CA ASN A 265 6.21 21.46 -26.94
C ASN A 265 6.14 20.05 -27.58
N ARG A 266 4.95 19.43 -27.63
CA ARG A 266 4.72 18.19 -28.40
C ARG A 266 4.17 18.53 -29.78
N THR A 267 5.07 18.92 -30.68
CA THR A 267 4.83 18.74 -32.12
C THR A 267 4.93 17.24 -32.40
N PHE A 268 3.79 16.61 -32.72
CA PHE A 268 3.75 15.27 -33.30
C PHE A 268 4.14 15.32 -34.78
#